data_AF-E3USU9-F1
#
_entry.id   AF-E3USU9-F1
#
_cell.length_a   1.000
_cell.length_b   1.000
_cell.length_c   1.000
_cell.angle_alpha   90.00
_cell.angle_beta   90.00
_cell.angle_gamma   90.00
#
_symmetry.space_group_name_H-M   'P 1'
#
loop_
_entity.id
_entity.type
_entity.pdbx_description
1 polymer ?
#
loop_
_entity_poly.entity_id
_entity_poly.type
_entity_poly.pdbx_seq_one_letter_code
_entity_poly.pdbx_strand_id
1 'polypeptide(L)'
;MRGYAYLKQGKLDEAELINKEIDNQTLKDQIYQFKKQEAYKSLHEKDTEKAEKINKEINDSELSEDIKVAKSMVNLLQKYEKDRSDSKLSEDERKEAENNYKMWSENLKQLGGNDNA
;
A
#
# COMPACT_ATOMS: atom_id res chain seq x y z
N MET A 1 -24.53 -0.44 -11.72
CA MET A 1 -24.60 0.69 -10.77
C MET A 1 -23.60 1.76 -11.19
N ARG A 2 -23.97 3.05 -11.18
CA ARG A 2 -23.17 4.16 -11.77
C ARG A 2 -22.00 4.65 -10.89
N GLY A 3 -22.02 4.40 -9.57
CA GLY A 3 -20.98 4.84 -8.64
C GLY A 3 -19.58 4.30 -8.92
N TYR A 4 -19.46 2.98 -9.12
CA TYR A 4 -18.20 2.33 -9.50
C TYR A 4 -17.59 2.85 -10.82
N ALA A 5 -18.44 3.34 -11.74
CA ALA A 5 -17.98 3.92 -13.01
C ALA A 5 -17.32 5.30 -12.83
N TYR A 6 -17.74 6.08 -11.82
CA TYR A 6 -17.08 7.34 -11.46
C TYR A 6 -15.73 7.08 -10.78
N LEU A 7 -15.67 6.11 -9.86
CA LEU A 7 -14.42 5.72 -9.19
C LEU A 7 -13.37 5.20 -10.19
N LYS A 8 -13.78 4.40 -11.19
CA LYS A 8 -12.90 3.96 -12.28
C LYS A 8 -12.39 5.09 -13.19
N GLN A 9 -12.99 6.27 -13.13
CA GLN A 9 -12.51 7.48 -13.84
C GLN A 9 -11.61 8.35 -12.96
N GLY A 10 -11.23 7.90 -11.76
CA GLY A 10 -10.43 8.68 -10.81
C GLY A 10 -11.20 9.78 -10.09
N LYS A 11 -12.54 9.79 -10.17
CA LYS A 11 -13.42 10.81 -9.59
C LYS A 11 -13.86 10.44 -8.18
N LEU A 12 -12.89 10.26 -7.28
CA LEU A 12 -13.15 9.90 -5.89
C LEU A 12 -13.90 11.03 -5.16
N ASP A 13 -13.45 12.27 -5.32
CA ASP A 13 -14.05 13.44 -4.68
C ASP A 13 -15.52 13.60 -5.08
N GLU A 14 -15.84 13.44 -6.37
CA GLU A 14 -17.23 13.50 -6.83
C GLU A 14 -18.08 12.33 -6.30
N ALA A 15 -17.50 11.12 -6.20
CA ALA A 15 -18.20 9.98 -5.62
C ALA A 15 -18.53 10.22 -4.14
N GLU A 16 -17.61 10.81 -3.37
CA GLU A 16 -17.83 11.18 -1.97
C GLU A 16 -18.90 12.27 -1.81
N LEU A 17 -18.83 13.31 -2.63
CA LEU A 17 -19.84 14.38 -2.64
C LEU A 17 -21.22 13.84 -2.95
N ILE A 18 -21.35 12.99 -3.98
CA ILE A 18 -22.63 12.35 -4.32
C ILE A 18 -23.11 11.50 -3.14
N ASN A 19 -22.24 10.68 -2.55
CA ASN A 19 -22.65 9.79 -1.48
C ASN A 19 -23.09 10.53 -0.21
N LYS A 20 -22.51 11.70 0.06
CA LYS A 20 -22.94 12.57 1.17
C LYS A 20 -24.39 13.04 1.01
N GLU A 21 -24.84 13.25 -0.23
CA GLU A 21 -26.21 13.72 -0.52
C GLU A 21 -27.22 12.57 -0.55
N ILE A 22 -26.83 11.39 -1.05
CA ILE A 22 -27.77 10.27 -1.27
C ILE A 22 -27.70 9.17 -0.19
N ASP A 23 -26.69 9.21 0.67
CA ASP A 23 -26.40 8.23 1.74
C ASP A 23 -26.57 6.77 1.27
N ASN A 24 -25.92 6.44 0.14
CA ASN A 24 -26.07 5.13 -0.48
C ASN A 24 -25.01 4.15 0.03
N GLN A 25 -25.44 3.13 0.77
CA GLN A 25 -24.53 2.14 1.34
C GLN A 25 -23.64 1.45 0.29
N THR A 26 -24.18 1.12 -0.89
CA THR A 26 -23.38 0.48 -1.94
C THR A 26 -22.27 1.38 -2.48
N LEU A 27 -22.55 2.68 -2.65
CA LEU A 27 -21.53 3.65 -3.06
C LEU A 27 -20.50 3.86 -1.95
N LYS A 28 -20.94 3.91 -0.68
CA LYS A 28 -20.05 3.96 0.48
C LYS A 28 -19.06 2.79 0.49
N ASP A 29 -19.55 1.57 0.27
CA ASP A 29 -18.71 0.36 0.21
C ASP A 29 -17.73 0.43 -0.97
N GLN A 30 -18.16 0.95 -2.11
CA GLN A 30 -17.29 1.12 -3.29
C GLN A 30 -16.17 2.14 -3.04
N ILE A 31 -16.47 3.28 -2.41
CA ILE A 31 -15.48 4.30 -2.01
C ILE A 31 -14.48 3.68 -1.02
N TYR A 32 -14.96 2.93 -0.04
CA TYR A 32 -14.12 2.22 0.93
C TYR A 32 -13.13 1.29 0.25
N GLN A 33 -13.61 0.41 -0.65
CA GLN A 33 -12.75 -0.56 -1.35
C GLN A 33 -11.72 0.15 -2.24
N PHE A 34 -12.12 1.22 -2.93
CA PHE A 34 -11.21 2.02 -3.73
C PHE A 34 -10.08 2.63 -2.90
N LYS A 35 -10.42 3.24 -1.74
CA LYS A 35 -9.42 3.77 -0.80
C LYS A 35 -8.50 2.69 -0.26
N LYS A 36 -9.04 1.51 0.11
CA LYS A 36 -8.23 0.37 0.57
C LYS A 36 -7.22 -0.04 -0.50
N GLN A 37 -7.62 -0.13 -1.77
CA GLN A 37 -6.72 -0.43 -2.89
C GLN A 37 -5.63 0.62 -3.08
N GLU A 38 -5.98 1.91 -3.03
CA GLU A 38 -4.99 3.00 -3.14
C GLU A 38 -3.99 3.01 -1.97
N ALA A 39 -4.43 2.61 -0.77
CA ALA A 39 -3.53 2.44 0.37
C ALA A 39 -2.54 1.29 0.13
N TYR A 40 -2.99 0.12 -0.33
CA TYR A 40 -2.08 -0.99 -0.65
C TYR A 40 -1.10 -0.65 -1.77
N LYS A 41 -1.55 0.03 -2.83
CA LYS A 41 -0.67 0.53 -3.87
C LYS A 41 0.42 1.45 -3.30
N SER A 42 0.05 2.33 -2.37
CA SER A 42 1.02 3.19 -1.68
C SER A 42 2.01 2.38 -0.85
N LEU A 43 1.57 1.31 -0.17
CA LEU A 43 2.47 0.37 0.53
C LEU A 43 3.45 -0.32 -0.42
N HIS A 44 3.00 -0.78 -1.59
CA HIS A 44 3.86 -1.41 -2.60
C HIS A 44 4.92 -0.46 -3.16
N GLU A 45 4.59 0.83 -3.21
CA GLU A 45 5.49 1.93 -3.59
C GLU A 45 6.37 2.43 -2.41
N LYS A 46 6.29 1.77 -1.25
CA LYS A 46 7.01 2.10 0.00
C LYS A 46 6.56 3.40 0.68
N ASP A 47 5.44 3.99 0.24
CA ASP A 47 4.84 5.19 0.83
C ASP A 47 3.86 4.83 1.97
N THR A 48 4.45 4.47 3.12
CA THR A 48 3.68 4.09 4.31
C THR A 48 2.92 5.27 4.93
N GLU A 49 3.36 6.51 4.72
CA GLU A 49 2.69 7.70 5.26
C GLU A 49 1.39 7.99 4.51
N LYS A 50 1.39 7.84 3.18
CA LYS A 50 0.17 7.99 2.38
C LYS A 50 -0.84 6.90 2.71
N ALA A 51 -0.41 5.65 2.85
CA ALA A 51 -1.29 4.55 3.29
C ALA A 51 -1.93 4.83 4.67
N GLU A 52 -1.16 5.37 5.62
CA GLU A 52 -1.68 5.78 6.93
C GLU A 52 -2.72 6.89 6.86
N LYS A 53 -2.50 7.90 6.00
CA LYS A 53 -3.48 8.98 5.80
C LYS A 53 -4.79 8.43 5.28
N ILE A 54 -4.74 7.57 4.26
CA ILE A 54 -5.94 6.93 3.70
C ILE A 54 -6.63 6.08 4.76
N ASN A 55 -5.89 5.29 5.54
CA ASN A 55 -6.48 4.41 6.54
C ASN A 55 -7.12 5.16 7.72
N LYS A 56 -6.66 6.37 8.05
CA LYS A 56 -7.36 7.23 9.03
C LYS A 56 -8.77 7.61 8.59
N GLU A 57 -9.04 7.62 7.29
CA GLU A 57 -10.34 7.96 6.73
C GLU A 57 -11.27 6.75 6.72
N ILE A 58 -10.76 5.56 6.35
CA ILE A 58 -11.57 4.34 6.24
C ILE A 58 -11.60 3.49 7.52
N ASN A 59 -10.64 3.67 8.42
CA ASN A 59 -10.50 2.96 9.70
C ASN A 59 -10.52 1.42 9.55
N ASP A 60 -9.80 0.89 8.57
CA ASP A 60 -9.68 -0.54 8.33
C ASP A 60 -8.63 -1.15 9.29
N SER A 61 -9.06 -2.14 10.08
CA SER A 61 -8.21 -2.80 11.09
C SER A 61 -7.14 -3.68 10.48
N GLU A 62 -7.47 -4.40 9.41
CA GLU A 62 -6.53 -5.28 8.70
C GLU A 62 -5.44 -4.44 8.02
N LEU A 63 -5.83 -3.37 7.33
CA LEU A 63 -4.90 -2.41 6.74
C LEU A 63 -4.03 -1.73 7.80
N SER A 64 -4.54 -1.50 9.01
CA SER A 64 -3.75 -0.96 10.12
C SER A 64 -2.61 -1.90 10.53
N GLU A 65 -2.84 -3.21 10.50
CA GLU A 65 -1.82 -4.22 10.80
C GLU A 65 -0.82 -4.31 9.65
N ASP A 66 -1.31 -4.37 8.41
CA ASP A 66 -0.47 -4.40 7.22
C ASP A 66 0.45 -3.18 7.11
N ILE A 67 -0.03 -1.98 7.44
CA ILE A 67 0.81 -0.77 7.49
C ILE A 67 1.99 -0.95 8.45
N LYS A 68 1.78 -1.56 9.63
CA LYS A 68 2.87 -1.78 10.61
C LYS A 68 3.90 -2.77 10.07
N VAL A 69 3.43 -3.83 9.41
CA VAL A 69 4.29 -4.80 8.73
C VAL A 69 5.08 -4.12 7.63
N ALA A 70 4.42 -3.37 6.75
CA ALA A 70 5.06 -2.62 5.66
C ALA A 70 6.14 -1.66 6.16
N LYS A 71 5.89 -0.90 7.24
CA LYS A 71 6.91 -0.03 7.86
C LYS A 71 8.17 -0.80 8.26
N SER A 72 7.99 -1.98 8.84
CA SER A 72 9.12 -2.84 9.23
C SER A 72 9.89 -3.34 8.00
N MET A 73 9.18 -3.74 6.95
CA MET A 73 9.77 -4.16 5.68
C MET A 73 10.52 -3.02 4.98
N VAL A 74 9.97 -1.81 4.97
CA VAL A 74 10.62 -0.62 4.39
C VAL A 74 11.93 -0.30 5.13
N ASN A 75 11.96 -0.41 6.45
CA ASN A 75 13.19 -0.23 7.23
C ASN A 75 14.26 -1.29 6.87
N LEU A 76 13.87 -2.56 6.72
CA LEU A 76 14.78 -3.62 6.27
C LEU A 76 15.32 -3.34 4.86
N LEU A 77 14.45 -2.94 3.94
CA LEU A 77 14.83 -2.58 2.58
C LEU A 77 15.82 -1.41 2.55
N GLN A 78 15.62 -0.38 3.38
CA GLN A 78 16.57 0.72 3.51
C GLN A 78 17.93 0.27 4.07
N LYS A 79 17.94 -0.70 4.99
CA LYS A 79 19.19 -1.30 5.48
C LYS A 79 19.92 -2.03 4.35
N TYR A 80 19.24 -2.94 3.66
CA TYR A 80 19.86 -3.72 2.58
C TYR A 80 20.34 -2.87 1.40
N GLU A 81 19.62 -1.77 1.10
CA GLU A 81 20.03 -0.77 0.11
C GLU A 81 21.39 -0.12 0.48
N LYS A 82 21.61 0.16 1.76
CA LYS A 82 22.90 0.67 2.25
C LYS A 82 23.97 -0.41 2.20
N ASP A 83 23.65 -1.60 2.73
CA ASP A 83 24.60 -2.70 2.83
C ASP A 83 25.13 -3.12 1.45
N ARG A 84 24.27 -3.21 0.42
CA ARG A 84 24.70 -3.61 -0.94
C ARG A 84 25.70 -2.64 -1.60
N SER A 85 25.79 -1.41 -1.11
CA SER A 85 26.70 -0.38 -1.62
C SER A 85 27.85 -0.06 -0.65
N ASP A 86 27.88 -0.67 0.54
CA ASP A 86 28.91 -0.41 1.53
C ASP A 86 30.24 -1.10 1.16
N SER A 87 31.26 -0.29 0.87
CA SER A 87 32.61 -0.77 0.54
C SER A 87 33.32 -1.44 1.73
N LYS A 88 32.83 -1.26 2.96
CA LYS A 88 33.38 -1.89 4.17
C LYS A 88 32.96 -3.35 4.32
N LEU A 89 31.88 -3.76 3.67
CA LEU A 89 31.42 -5.13 3.66
C LEU A 89 32.21 -5.97 2.64
N SER A 90 32.26 -7.27 2.86
CA SER A 90 32.74 -8.24 1.89
C SER A 90 31.82 -8.30 0.67
N GLU A 91 32.33 -8.88 -0.42
CA GLU A 91 31.52 -9.10 -1.62
C GLU A 91 30.32 -10.02 -1.35
N ASP A 92 30.51 -11.04 -0.51
CA ASP A 92 29.46 -12.00 -0.16
C ASP A 92 28.36 -11.34 0.69
N GLU A 93 28.72 -10.50 1.66
CA GLU A 93 27.76 -9.72 2.45
C GLU A 93 26.95 -8.75 1.56
N ARG A 94 27.60 -8.09 0.58
CA ARG A 94 26.90 -7.22 -0.38
C ARG A 94 25.94 -8.01 -1.28
N LYS A 95 26.33 -9.21 -1.72
CA LYS A 95 25.46 -10.11 -2.51
C LYS A 95 24.27 -10.60 -1.69
N GLU A 96 24.48 -10.93 -0.42
CA GLU A 96 23.40 -11.32 0.48
C GLU A 96 22.41 -10.16 0.68
N ALA A 97 22.90 -8.93 0.89
CA ALA A 97 22.07 -7.75 0.98
C ALA A 97 21.23 -7.52 -0.29
N GLU A 98 21.81 -7.68 -1.48
CA GLU A 98 21.08 -7.58 -2.75
C GLU A 98 19.98 -8.65 -2.88
N ASN A 99 20.27 -9.90 -2.50
CA ASN A 99 19.28 -10.98 -2.53
C ASN A 99 18.13 -10.72 -1.54
N ASN A 100 18.46 -10.30 -0.32
CA ASN A 100 17.48 -9.93 0.69
C ASN A 100 16.63 -8.74 0.22
N TYR A 101 17.24 -7.72 -0.39
CA TYR A 101 16.53 -6.57 -0.92
C TYR A 101 15.48 -6.98 -1.97
N LYS A 102 15.83 -7.89 -2.89
CA LYS A 102 14.89 -8.42 -3.90
C LYS A 102 13.73 -9.17 -3.25
N MET A 103 14.03 -10.14 -2.38
CA MET A 103 13.02 -10.95 -1.69
C MET A 103 12.03 -10.07 -0.90
N TRP A 104 12.53 -9.14 -0.09
CA TRP A 104 11.68 -8.26 0.70
C TRP A 104 10.89 -7.26 -0.15
N SER A 105 11.42 -6.85 -1.31
CA SER A 105 10.69 -5.98 -2.24
C SER A 105 9.53 -6.73 -2.91
N GLU A 106 9.70 -8.01 -3.21
CA GLU A 106 8.63 -8.87 -3.73
C GLU A 106 7.57 -9.15 -2.68
N ASN A 107 7.97 -9.48 -1.44
CA ASN A 107 7.04 -9.68 -0.33
C ASN A 107 6.19 -8.41 -0.09
N LEU A 108 6.80 -7.21 -0.17
CA LEU A 108 6.07 -5.96 0.04
C LEU A 108 4.98 -5.75 -1.02
N LYS A 109 5.24 -6.13 -2.28
CA LYS A 109 4.26 -6.04 -3.38
C LYS A 109 3.11 -7.04 -3.27
N GLN A 110 3.25 -8.08 -2.44
CA GLN A 110 2.21 -9.08 -2.21
C GLN A 110 1.33 -8.76 -0.99
N LEU A 111 1.67 -7.72 -0.24
CA LEU A 111 0.91 -7.31 0.94
C LEU A 111 -0.48 -6.82 0.55
N GLY A 112 -1.52 -7.27 1.27
CA GLY A 112 -2.92 -7.04 0.91
C GLY A 112 -3.53 -8.10 -0.01
N GLY A 113 -2.75 -9.12 -0.37
CA GLY A 113 -3.17 -10.20 -1.28
C GLY A 113 -2.79 -9.93 -2.73
N ASN A 114 -2.78 -10.98 -3.55
CA ASN A 114 -2.58 -10.86 -4.99
C ASN A 114 -3.85 -10.30 -5.63
N ASP A 115 -3.74 -9.24 -6.45
CA ASP A 115 -4.77 -8.70 -7.35
C ASP A 115 -5.25 -9.69 -8.44
N ASN A 116 -5.13 -11.00 -8.23
CA ASN A 116 -5.64 -12.06 -9.11
C ASN A 116 -6.64 -12.93 -8.34
N ALA A 117 -7.83 -12.40 -8.11
CA ALA A 117 -9.03 -13.16 -7.77
C ALA A 117 -10.23 -12.63 -8.57
#